data_AF-A0A956W2B5-F1
#
_entry.id   AF-A0A956W2B5-F1
#
_cell.length_a   1.000
_cell.length_b   1.000
_cell.length_c   1.000
_cell.angle_alpha   90.00
_cell.angle_beta   90.00
_cell.angle_gamma   90.00
#
_symmetry.space_group_name_H-M   'P 1'
#
loop_
_entity.id
_entity.type
_entity.pdbx_description
1 polymer ?
#
loop_
_entity_poly.entity_id
_entity_poly.type
_entity_poly.pdbx_seq_one_letter_code
_entity_poly.pdbx_strand_id
1 'polypeptide(L)' 'MARYKSAPELTIDRKKTYTAVIETTAGAMRAELFVDEAPNTVNNFVFLAREKYYNNVIFHRVISGFM' A
#
# COMPACT_ATOMS: atom_id res chain seq x y z
N MET A 1 16.10 -4.02 -3.12
CA MET A 1 14.66 -4.25 -2.81
C MET A 1 14.34 -5.72 -3.06
N ALA A 2 13.41 -6.28 -2.28
CA ALA A 2 12.92 -7.63 -2.52
C ALA A 2 12.34 -7.74 -3.94
N ARG A 3 12.46 -8.90 -4.58
CA ARG A 3 11.90 -9.14 -5.92
C ARG A 3 11.01 -10.37 -5.84
N TYR A 4 9.73 -10.20 -6.14
CA TYR A 4 8.73 -11.27 -6.11
C TYR A 4 8.55 -11.82 -7.53
N LYS A 5 8.46 -13.15 -7.65
CA LYS A 5 8.32 -13.83 -8.95
C LYS A 5 6.87 -13.89 -9.45
N SER A 6 5.92 -13.74 -8.53
CA SER A 6 4.48 -13.81 -8.77
C SER A 6 3.74 -12.92 -7.76
N ALA A 7 2.46 -12.67 -8.02
CA ALA A 7 1.60 -12.00 -7.06
C ALA A 7 1.44 -12.84 -5.77
N PRO A 8 1.27 -12.20 -4.60
CA PRO A 8 0.99 -12.91 -3.36
C PRO A 8 -0.42 -13.52 -3.37
N GLU A 9 -0.60 -14.61 -2.62
CA GLU A 9 -1.92 -15.23 -2.42
C GLU A 9 -2.87 -14.26 -1.69
N LEU A 10 -4.17 -14.41 -1.93
CA LEU A 10 -5.21 -13.58 -1.30
C LEU A 10 -5.39 -14.01 0.16
N THR A 11 -4.82 -13.23 1.09
CA THR A 11 -4.83 -13.54 2.53
C THR A 11 -5.64 -12.54 3.37
N ILE A 12 -6.09 -11.44 2.75
CA ILE A 12 -6.94 -10.45 3.42
C ILE A 12 -8.39 -10.96 3.57
N ASP A 13 -9.05 -10.53 4.63
CA ASP A 13 -10.46 -10.80 4.89
C ASP A 13 -11.31 -9.69 4.29
N ARG A 14 -12.10 -10.04 3.26
CA ARG A 14 -12.92 -9.07 2.53
C ARG A 14 -14.01 -8.41 3.35
N LYS A 15 -14.36 -8.95 4.53
CA LYS A 15 -15.37 -8.37 5.42
C LYS A 15 -14.79 -7.36 6.42
N LYS A 16 -13.47 -7.16 6.42
CA LYS A 16 -12.80 -6.24 7.35
C LYS A 16 -12.43 -4.94 6.67
N THR A 17 -12.43 -3.87 7.46
CA THR A 17 -11.87 -2.59 7.07
C THR A 17 -10.35 -2.62 7.22
N TYR A 18 -9.65 -2.10 6.23
CA TYR A 18 -8.19 -1.96 6.26
C TYR A 18 -7.82 -0.49 6.14
N THR A 19 -6.88 -0.07 6.98
CA THR A 19 -6.31 1.28 6.93
C THR A 19 -4.80 1.19 6.93
N ALA A 20 -4.14 2.14 6.28
CA ALA A 20 -2.69 2.27 6.28
C ALA A 20 -2.27 3.65 6.80
N VAL A 21 -1.19 3.66 7.58
CA VAL A 21 -0.47 4.88 7.94
C VAL A 21 0.83 4.90 7.16
N ILE A 22 1.02 5.92 6.34
CA ILE A 22 2.21 6.12 5.53
C ILE A 22 2.98 7.27 6.16
N GLU A 23 4.04 6.93 6.87
CA GLU A 23 4.94 7.91 7.48
C GLU A 23 5.90 8.45 6.42
N THR A 24 5.89 9.77 6.22
CA THR A 24 6.76 10.44 5.27
C THR A 24 7.54 11.56 5.95
N THR A 25 8.54 12.09 5.26
CA THR A 25 9.29 13.27 5.72
C THR A 25 8.44 14.55 5.78
N ALA A 26 7.29 14.57 5.11
CA ALA A 26 6.33 15.69 5.13
C ALA A 26 5.18 15.48 6.14
N GLY A 27 5.21 14.39 6.92
CA GLY A 27 4.17 14.04 7.89
C GLY A 27 3.50 12.68 7.59
N ALA A 28 2.55 12.31 8.45
CA ALA A 28 1.82 11.06 8.34
C ALA A 28 0.57 11.21 7.46
N MET A 29 0.45 10.35 6.45
CA MET A 29 -0.78 10.20 5.66
C MET A 29 -1.55 8.97 6.14
N ARG A 30 -2.88 9.09 6.26
CA ARG A 30 -3.77 7.99 6.60
C ARG A 30 -4.64 7.66 5.40
N ALA A 31 -4.65 6.39 5.00
CA ALA A 31 -5.43 5.91 3.87
C ALA A 31 -6.39 4.80 4.32
N GLU A 32 -7.65 4.88 3.90
CA GLU A 32 -8.60 3.76 3.94
C GLU A 32 -8.45 2.93 2.67
N LEU A 33 -8.52 1.61 2.79
CA LEU A 33 -8.33 0.68 1.69
C LEU A 33 -9.67 -0.01 1.36
N PHE A 34 -10.19 0.25 0.16
CA PHE A 34 -11.49 -0.26 -0.29
C PHE A 34 -11.41 -1.70 -0.79
N VAL A 35 -11.55 -2.64 0.14
CA VAL A 35 -11.41 -4.09 -0.15
C VAL A 35 -12.53 -4.61 -1.03
N ASP A 36 -13.73 -4.04 -0.92
CA ASP A 36 -14.88 -4.45 -1.72
C ASP A 36 -14.72 -4.09 -3.20
N GLU A 37 -14.07 -2.96 -3.49
CA GLU A 37 -13.84 -2.47 -4.85
C GLU A 37 -12.59 -3.09 -5.49
N ALA A 38 -11.48 -3.19 -4.74
CA ALA A 38 -10.18 -3.58 -5.29
C ALA A 38 -9.44 -4.63 -4.42
N PRO A 39 -10.02 -5.84 -4.20
CA PRO A 39 -9.50 -6.80 -3.23
C PRO A 39 -8.06 -7.27 -3.53
N ASN A 40 -7.73 -7.54 -4.80
CA ASN A 40 -6.39 -7.98 -5.18
C ASN A 40 -5.34 -6.87 -4.97
N THR A 41 -5.71 -5.62 -5.27
CA THR A 41 -4.83 -4.46 -5.08
C THR A 41 -4.58 -4.20 -3.60
N VAL A 42 -5.63 -4.23 -2.78
CA VAL A 42 -5.49 -4.10 -1.32
C VAL A 42 -4.63 -5.22 -0.77
N ASN A 43 -4.85 -6.46 -1.20
CA ASN A 43 -4.04 -7.60 -0.75
C ASN A 43 -2.56 -7.41 -1.06
N ASN A 44 -2.24 -7.02 -2.30
CA ASN A 44 -0.87 -6.77 -2.71
C ASN A 44 -0.23 -5.62 -1.92
N PHE A 45 -0.96 -4.51 -1.73
CA PHE A 45 -0.47 -3.37 -0.96
C PHE A 45 -0.19 -3.75 0.51
N VAL A 46 -1.14 -4.42 1.16
CA VAL A 46 -1.00 -4.87 2.56
C VAL A 46 0.15 -5.85 2.72
N PHE A 47 0.30 -6.81 1.79
CA PHE A 47 1.42 -7.75 1.77
C PHE A 47 2.76 -7.02 1.68
N LEU A 48 2.94 -6.15 0.68
CA LEU A 48 4.20 -5.41 0.48
C LEU A 48 4.51 -4.47 1.65
N ALA A 49 3.49 -3.81 2.22
CA ALA A 49 3.65 -2.95 3.38
C ALA A 49 4.14 -3.73 4.62
N ARG A 50 3.58 -4.91 4.88
CA ARG A 50 4.01 -5.79 5.98
C ARG A 50 5.43 -6.32 5.80
N GLU A 51 5.83 -6.55 4.55
CA GLU A 51 7.21 -6.91 4.18
C GLU A 51 8.18 -5.71 4.19
N LYS A 52 7.73 -4.54 4.68
CA LYS A 52 8.51 -3.29 4.75
C LYS A 52 9.04 -2.82 3.38
N TYR A 53 8.40 -3.24 2.29
CA TYR A 53 8.86 -2.98 0.94
C TYR A 53 8.94 -1.49 0.60
N TYR A 54 8.01 -0.70 1.13
CA TYR A 54 7.92 0.75 0.90
C TYR A 54 8.78 1.59 1.84
N ASN A 55 9.46 0.98 2.81
CA ASN A 55 10.29 1.73 3.75
C ASN A 55 11.48 2.36 3.01
N ASN A 56 11.73 3.63 3.30
CA ASN A 56 12.79 4.44 2.67
C ASN A 56 12.65 4.59 1.13
N VAL A 57 11.44 4.40 0.59
CA VAL A 57 11.14 4.70 -0.82
C VAL A 57 10.70 6.15 -0.94
N ILE A 58 11.27 6.87 -1.91
CA ILE A 58 10.96 8.28 -2.17
C ILE A 58 9.71 8.44 -3.05
N PHE A 59 9.00 9.56 -2.90
CA PHE A 59 8.06 10.06 -3.89
C PHE A 59 8.87 10.74 -5.01
N HIS A 60 9.24 9.98 -6.03
CA HIS A 60 10.13 10.45 -7.11
C HIS A 60 9.44 11.38 -8.13
N ARG A 61 8.11 11.50 -8.09
CA ARG A 61 7.31 12.32 -9.01
C ARG A 61 6.27 13.10 -8.23
N VAL A 62 6.28 14.42 -8.41
CA VAL A 62 5.31 15.36 -7.83
C VAL A 62 4.97 16.42 -8.89
N ILE A 63 3.69 16.57 -9.22
CA ILE A 63 3.21 17.57 -10.19
C ILE A 63 2.13 18.42 -9.54
N SER A 64 2.39 19.72 -9.42
CA SER A 64 1.44 20.67 -8.82
C SER A 64 0.09 20.65 -9.53
N GLY A 65 -1.00 20.51 -8.77
CA GLY A 65 -2.36 20.39 -9.29
C GLY A 65 -2.70 19.02 -9.90
N PHE A 66 -1.79 18.04 -9.80
CA PHE A 66 -1.99 16.67 -10.25
C PHE A 66 -1.32 15.68 -9.27
N MET A 67 -0.66 14.62 -9.76
CA MET A 67 0.11 13.65 -8.96
C MET A 67 1.59 14.01 -8.96
#